data_AF-A0AAW8LHJ3-F1
#
_entry.id   AF-A0AAW8LHJ3-F1
#
_cell.length_a   1.000
_cell.length_b   1.000
_cell.length_c   1.000
_cell.angle_alpha   90.00
_cell.angle_beta   90.00
_cell.angle_gamma   90.00
#
_symmetry.space_group_name_H-M   'P 1'
#
loop_
_entity.id
_entity.type
_entity.pdbx_description
1 polymer ?
#
loop_
_entity_poly.entity_id
_entity_poly.type
_entity_poly.pdbx_seq_one_letter_code
_entity_poly.pdbx_strand_id
1 'polypeptide(L)'
;MQSNYFQQLTQDLKQQGTGTPQLILDLAQYRHNLEVMQSKLPEQLQPRLVVKSLVSIPLLKLASEKLNTQRFMVFHLPHLAEIMEAFSQADILLGKPMPIQA
;
A
#
# COMPACT_ATOMS: atom_id res chain seq x y z
N MET A 1 -28.15 -7.92 -1.76
CA MET A 1 -27.64 -9.03 -2.59
C MET A 1 -26.12 -8.93 -2.62
N GLN A 2 -25.39 -10.02 -2.38
CA GLN A 2 -23.92 -9.99 -2.49
C GLN A 2 -23.52 -9.84 -3.96
N SER A 3 -22.49 -9.04 -4.26
CA SER A 3 -21.99 -8.88 -5.64
C SER A 3 -21.42 -10.20 -6.18
N ASN A 4 -21.44 -10.37 -7.51
CA ASN A 4 -20.85 -11.55 -8.18
C ASN A 4 -19.41 -11.81 -7.74
N TYR A 5 -18.64 -10.75 -7.46
CA TYR A 5 -17.27 -10.83 -6.94
C TYR A 5 -17.19 -11.65 -5.64
N PHE A 6 -18.00 -11.31 -4.62
CA PHE A 6 -17.95 -12.01 -3.33
C PHE A 6 -18.55 -13.41 -3.41
N GLN A 7 -19.49 -13.64 -4.33
CA GLN A 7 -20.02 -14.98 -4.59
C GLN A 7 -18.95 -15.89 -5.18
N GLN A 8 -18.20 -15.43 -6.18
CA GLN A 8 -17.10 -16.18 -6.77
C GLN A 8 -16.02 -16.47 -5.72
N LEU A 9 -15.61 -15.44 -4.95
CA LEU A 9 -14.61 -15.62 -3.91
C LEU A 9 -15.03 -16.64 -2.85
N THR A 10 -16.32 -16.67 -2.50
CA THR A 10 -16.87 -17.68 -1.58
C THR A 10 -16.81 -19.08 -2.18
N GLN A 11 -17.09 -19.22 -3.48
CA GLN A 11 -16.99 -20.51 -4.17
C GLN A 11 -15.55 -21.00 -4.23
N ASP A 12 -14.61 -20.13 -4.58
CA ASP A 12 -13.19 -20.45 -4.67
C ASP A 12 -12.63 -20.88 -3.30
N LEU A 13 -12.99 -20.15 -2.23
CA LEU A 13 -12.60 -20.52 -0.86
C LEU A 13 -13.22 -21.85 -0.40
N LYS A 14 -14.44 -22.19 -0.83
CA LYS A 14 -15.03 -23.51 -0.53
C LYS A 14 -14.30 -24.64 -1.24
N GLN A 15 -13.80 -24.40 -2.45
CA GLN A 15 -13.15 -25.41 -3.27
C GLN A 15 -11.66 -25.57 -2.96
N GLN A 16 -10.97 -24.47 -2.64
CA GLN A 16 -9.51 -24.40 -2.55
C GLN A 16 -8.99 -23.86 -1.21
N GLY A 17 -9.89 -23.35 -0.37
CA GLY A 17 -9.52 -22.80 0.93
C GLY A 17 -9.05 -23.87 1.90
N THR A 18 -8.37 -23.44 2.95
CA THR A 18 -7.76 -24.33 3.95
C THR A 18 -8.69 -24.63 5.14
N GLY A 19 -9.90 -24.06 5.15
CA GLY A 19 -10.82 -24.15 6.29
C GLY A 19 -10.42 -23.30 7.51
N THR A 20 -9.39 -22.47 7.38
CA THR A 20 -8.92 -21.53 8.42
C THR A 20 -9.12 -20.08 7.96
N PRO A 21 -9.07 -19.08 8.85
CA PRO A 21 -9.09 -17.67 8.44
C PRO A 21 -7.96 -17.36 7.45
N GLN A 22 -8.28 -16.67 6.36
CA GLN A 22 -7.33 -16.28 5.31
C GLN A 22 -7.48 -14.79 4.97
N LEU A 23 -6.35 -14.10 4.81
CA LEU A 23 -6.30 -12.75 4.25
C LEU A 23 -6.15 -12.85 2.73
N ILE A 24 -7.09 -12.28 1.99
CA ILE A 24 -7.06 -12.23 0.53
C ILE A 24 -6.71 -10.81 0.09
N LEU A 25 -5.70 -10.70 -0.76
CA LEU A 25 -5.29 -9.44 -1.37
C LEU A 25 -5.69 -9.43 -2.84
N ASP A 26 -6.63 -8.57 -3.22
CA ASP A 26 -6.94 -8.34 -4.63
C ASP A 26 -5.91 -7.40 -5.26
N LEU A 27 -4.84 -7.99 -5.79
CA LEU A 27 -3.77 -7.23 -6.43
C LEU A 27 -4.19 -6.63 -7.78
N ALA A 28 -5.20 -7.20 -8.44
CA ALA A 28 -5.71 -6.65 -9.69
C ALA A 28 -6.47 -5.35 -9.43
N GLN A 29 -7.37 -5.35 -8.44
CA GLN A 29 -8.06 -4.15 -8.01
C GLN A 29 -7.10 -3.11 -7.43
N TYR A 30 -6.06 -3.53 -6.71
CA TYR A 30 -5.04 -2.61 -6.22
C TYR A 30 -4.32 -1.87 -7.36
N ARG A 31 -3.87 -2.60 -8.41
CA ARG A 31 -3.26 -2.00 -9.60
C ARG A 31 -4.22 -1.05 -10.32
N HIS A 32 -5.48 -1.47 -10.50
CA HIS A 32 -6.50 -0.63 -11.11
C HIS A 32 -6.71 0.68 -10.33
N ASN A 33 -6.76 0.62 -9.01
CA ASN A 33 -6.92 1.81 -8.17
C ASN A 33 -5.73 2.77 -8.31
N LEU A 34 -4.50 2.25 -8.43
CA LEU A 34 -3.31 3.07 -8.68
C LEU A 34 -3.37 3.77 -10.05
N GLU A 35 -3.85 3.07 -11.09
CA GLU A 35 -4.04 3.65 -12.43
C GLU A 35 -5.12 4.74 -12.43
N VAL A 36 -6.24 4.50 -11.75
CA VAL A 36 -7.28 5.52 -11.55
C VAL A 36 -6.72 6.74 -10.83
N MET A 37 -5.95 6.54 -9.75
CA MET A 37 -5.30 7.63 -9.03
C MET A 37 -4.33 8.41 -9.91
N GLN A 38 -3.47 7.72 -10.67
CA GLN A 38 -2.53 8.32 -11.59
C GLN A 38 -3.23 9.18 -12.65
N SER A 39 -4.32 8.68 -13.24
CA SER A 39 -5.10 9.40 -14.26
C SER A 39 -5.76 10.68 -13.74
N LYS A 40 -5.95 10.80 -12.42
CA LYS A 40 -6.60 11.93 -11.76
C LYS A 40 -5.61 12.89 -11.11
N LEU A 41 -4.34 12.53 -11.04
CA LEU A 41 -3.33 13.36 -10.38
C LEU A 41 -2.85 14.46 -11.33
N PRO A 42 -2.95 15.75 -10.95
CA PRO A 42 -2.37 16.84 -11.74
C PRO A 42 -0.86 16.66 -11.91
N GLU A 43 -0.34 16.94 -13.10
CA GLU A 43 1.07 16.75 -13.44
C GLU A 43 2.03 17.57 -12.53
N GLN A 44 1.57 18.67 -11.96
CA GLN A 44 2.37 19.53 -11.08
C GLN A 44 2.49 18.95 -9.66
N LEU A 45 1.67 17.96 -9.29
CA LEU A 45 1.68 17.37 -7.95
C LEU A 45 2.55 16.12 -7.94
N GLN A 46 3.36 16.00 -6.88
CA GLN A 46 4.17 14.82 -6.62
C GLN A 46 3.52 14.00 -5.50
N PRO A 47 3.03 12.78 -5.78
CA PRO A 47 2.29 12.02 -4.79
C PRO A 47 3.24 11.52 -3.70
N ARG A 48 2.77 11.50 -2.44
CA ARG A 48 3.50 10.95 -1.30
C ARG A 48 2.72 9.75 -0.73
N LEU A 49 3.38 8.61 -0.64
CA LEU A 49 2.81 7.38 -0.09
C LEU A 49 2.81 7.43 1.43
N VAL A 50 1.62 7.38 2.04
CA VAL A 50 1.46 7.41 3.49
C VAL A 50 1.51 5.97 4.03
N VAL A 51 2.53 5.65 4.81
CA VAL A 51 2.87 4.26 5.16
C VAL A 51 2.01 3.69 6.31
N LYS A 52 1.21 4.54 6.98
CA LYS A 52 0.47 4.18 8.21
C LYS A 52 -0.53 3.02 8.06
N SER A 53 -1.12 2.84 6.87
CA SER A 53 -2.17 1.85 6.60
C SER A 53 -1.71 0.70 5.70
N LEU A 54 -0.56 0.85 5.02
CA LEU A 54 -0.04 -0.13 4.07
C LEU A 54 1.41 -0.45 4.41
N VAL A 55 1.61 -1.24 5.46
CA VAL A 55 2.93 -1.68 5.92
C VAL A 55 3.34 -2.95 5.17
N SER A 56 3.46 -2.84 3.85
CA SER A 56 3.88 -3.95 2.98
C SER A 56 4.86 -3.43 1.95
N ILE A 57 6.15 -3.74 2.13
CA ILE A 57 7.20 -3.30 1.21
C ILE A 57 6.91 -3.71 -0.25
N PRO A 58 6.45 -4.94 -0.57
CA PRO A 58 6.09 -5.29 -1.94
C PRO A 58 4.98 -4.42 -2.53
N LEU A 59 3.93 -4.13 -1.77
CA LEU A 59 2.83 -3.28 -2.25
C LEU A 59 3.26 -1.81 -2.37
N LEU A 60 4.12 -1.33 -1.47
CA LEU A 60 4.70 0.01 -1.56
C LEU A 60 5.60 0.16 -2.78
N LYS A 61 6.40 -0.86 -3.14
CA LYS A 61 7.19 -0.86 -4.37
C LYS A 61 6.28 -0.75 -5.61
N LEU A 62 5.23 -1.56 -5.66
CA LEU A 62 4.25 -1.51 -6.74
C LEU A 62 3.59 -0.13 -6.87
N ALA A 63 3.18 0.50 -5.76
CA ALA A 63 2.61 1.83 -5.79
C ALA A 63 3.63 2.92 -6.16
N SER A 64 4.85 2.82 -5.64
CA SER A 64 5.95 3.74 -5.91
C SER A 64 6.30 3.75 -7.40
N GLU A 65 6.42 2.57 -8.01
CA GLU A 65 6.63 2.40 -9.45
C GLU A 65 5.46 2.95 -10.26
N LYS A 66 4.22 2.55 -9.93
CA LYS A 66 3.02 2.97 -10.69
C LYS A 66 2.76 4.47 -10.61
N LEU A 67 3.05 5.11 -9.47
CA LEU A 67 2.86 6.55 -9.29
C LEU A 67 4.12 7.38 -9.55
N ASN A 68 5.21 6.73 -10.00
CA ASN A 68 6.51 7.35 -10.24
C ASN A 68 6.95 8.27 -9.08
N THR A 69 6.97 7.73 -7.86
CA THR A 69 7.33 8.49 -6.65
C THR A 69 8.20 7.69 -5.70
N GLN A 70 9.19 8.37 -5.12
CA GLN A 70 10.02 7.87 -4.02
C GLN A 70 9.72 8.64 -2.73
N ARG A 71 8.55 9.27 -2.62
CA ARG A 71 8.17 10.12 -1.49
C ARG A 71 7.28 9.33 -0.52
N PHE A 72 7.68 9.26 0.74
CA PHE A 72 6.96 8.51 1.78
C PHE A 72 6.64 9.38 3.00
N MET A 73 5.50 9.16 3.64
CA MET A 73 5.17 9.73 4.94
C MET A 73 5.15 8.63 6.00
N VAL A 74 6.07 8.70 6.95
CA VAL A 74 6.34 7.65 7.94
C VAL A 74 6.02 8.16 9.34
N PHE A 75 5.43 7.30 10.19
CA PHE A 75 4.92 7.67 11.52
C PHE A 75 5.52 6.82 12.66
N HIS A 76 6.41 5.87 12.33
CA HIS A 76 6.92 4.88 13.28
C HIS A 76 8.37 4.51 12.91
N LEU A 77 9.28 4.52 13.89
CA LEU A 77 10.73 4.39 13.65
C LEU A 77 11.13 3.04 13.03
N PRO A 78 10.62 1.87 13.47
CA PRO A 78 10.88 0.60 12.80
C PRO A 78 10.52 0.60 11.31
N HIS A 79 9.40 1.22 10.91
CA HIS A 79 9.03 1.29 9.50
C HIS A 79 9.94 2.25 8.71
N LEU A 80 10.52 3.26 9.36
CA LEU A 80 11.50 4.13 8.69
C LEU A 80 12.71 3.32 8.23
N ALA A 81 13.24 2.45 9.10
CA ALA A 81 14.38 1.59 8.76
C ALA A 81 14.07 0.69 7.56
N GLU A 82 12.91 0.02 7.58
CA GLU A 82 12.48 -0.84 6.46
C GLU A 82 12.31 -0.08 5.14
N ILE A 83 11.77 1.15 5.18
CA ILE A 83 11.64 1.98 3.98
C ILE A 83 13.01 2.44 3.47
N MET A 84 13.90 2.88 4.35
CA MET A 84 15.25 3.30 3.95
C MET A 84 16.07 2.16 3.35
N GLU A 85 15.90 0.93 3.85
CA GLU A 85 16.53 -0.25 3.27
C GLU A 85 15.90 -0.62 1.91
N ALA A 86 14.58 -0.55 1.79
CA ALA A 86 13.88 -0.94 0.57
C ALA A 86 13.96 0.10 -0.57
N PHE A 87 14.16 1.38 -0.25
CA PHE A 87 14.12 2.50 -1.18
C PHE A 87 15.33 3.44 -0.98
N SER A 88 16.38 3.21 -1.76
CA SER A 88 17.66 3.94 -1.65
C SER A 88 17.58 5.46 -1.82
N GLN A 89 16.54 5.96 -2.50
CA GLN A 89 16.32 7.39 -2.76
C GLN A 89 15.04 7.92 -2.08
N ALA A 90 14.63 7.30 -0.97
CA ALA A 90 13.41 7.68 -0.28
C ALA A 90 13.46 9.14 0.23
N ASP A 91 12.54 9.98 -0.25
CA ASP A 91 12.21 11.27 0.37
C ASP A 91 11.22 11.00 1.51
N ILE A 92 11.69 11.11 2.75
CA ILE A 92 10.89 10.84 3.94
C ILE A 92 10.35 12.14 4.56
N LEU A 93 9.04 12.17 4.77
CA LEU A 93 8.36 13.12 5.64
C LEU A 93 7.91 12.40 6.91
N LEU A 94 8.34 12.86 8.08
CA LEU A 94 7.91 12.30 9.35
C LEU A 94 6.56 12.88 9.77
N GLY A 95 5.59 12.01 10.02
CA GLY A 95 4.26 12.38 10.50
C GLY A 95 4.20 12.32 12.03
N LYS A 96 4.07 13.49 12.67
CA LYS A 96 4.21 13.80 14.12
C LYS A 96 5.66 14.05 14.56
N PRO A 97 5.88 14.88 15.60
CA PRO A 97 7.17 14.85 16.29
C PRO A 97 7.40 13.41 16.76
N MET A 98 8.49 12.81 16.28
CA MET A 98 8.99 11.57 16.85
C MET A 98 9.19 11.82 18.36
N PRO A 99 8.88 10.85 19.23
CA PRO A 99 9.03 11.04 20.67
C PRO A 99 10.46 11.50 20.97
N ILE A 100 10.58 12.80 21.25
CA ILE A 100 11.67 13.39 22.02
C ILE A 100 11.32 13.05 23.46
N GLN A 101 12.31 12.60 24.25
CA GLN A 101 12.12 12.18 25.64
C GLN A 101 11.08 13.06 26.36
N ALA A 102 10.10 12.41 27.00
CA ALA A 102 9.26 13.05 28.00
C ALA A 102 10.06 13.30 29.28
#